data_AF-A0A8H3YIY6-F1
#
_entry.id   AF-A0A8H3YIY6-F1
#
_cell.length_a   1.000
_cell.length_b   1.000
_cell.length_c   1.000
_cell.angle_alpha   90.00
_cell.angle_beta   90.00
_cell.angle_gamma   90.00
#
_symmetry.space_group_name_H-M   'P 1'
#
loop_
_entity.id
_entity.type
_entity.pdbx_description
1 polymer ?
#
loop_
_entity_poly.entity_id
_entity_poly.type
_entity_poly.pdbx_seq_one_letter_code
_entity_poly.pdbx_strand_id
1 'polypeptide(L)'
;MLFLLPLLFGVVYLSDLGSFVVAIPHNLTERQTSSCCGYIVTNRNNAYFRYRHVIDFASLNSVADVQKQGWIIADGWQTGGENPYTGQVPIGDPANLKIVKGEGLAMKVPRQDKNAQRLTAAEIQFPDATLGGIFTMTAKLNSVPGTCMGFFTSHADAGLAKSLGWHDEQDIEMLSASLLKDQFKPYYQPAGIQMTNYNPLDGTMSPQGSDQAFPAGVDPSRDYHTYAIEWYPATSDSNPSKNTEFRFDGTLLSNAPKVFSSRQSSHLVLNHWSNADAGFSAGPPAQDATMYVKKVVAYYDKPAKMATNSGVLKDACSRANACKVTV
;
A
#
# COMPACT_ATOMS: atom_id res chain seq x y z
N MET A 1 48.27 -37.78 9.26
CA MET A 1 47.13 -37.03 9.87
C MET A 1 47.27 -35.58 9.45
N LEU A 2 46.71 -35.23 8.30
CA LEU A 2 46.73 -33.89 7.71
C LEU A 2 45.33 -33.63 7.17
N PHE A 3 44.61 -32.68 7.76
CA PHE A 3 43.25 -32.31 7.38
C PHE A 3 43.27 -31.45 6.11
N LEU A 4 42.51 -31.86 5.09
CA LEU A 4 42.08 -30.99 3.98
C LEU A 4 40.82 -30.23 4.40
N LEU A 5 40.83 -28.90 4.30
CA LEU A 5 39.64 -28.06 4.20
C LEU A 5 39.46 -27.61 2.74
N PRO A 6 38.24 -27.56 2.19
CA PRO A 6 37.99 -26.97 0.88
C PRO A 6 37.81 -25.44 0.97
N LEU A 7 38.40 -24.73 -0.01
CA LEU A 7 38.18 -23.31 -0.27
C LEU A 7 36.73 -23.07 -0.74
N LEU A 8 36.00 -22.21 -0.03
CA LEU A 8 34.81 -21.55 -0.57
C LEU A 8 35.23 -20.35 -1.42
N PHE A 9 34.92 -20.39 -2.72
CA PHE A 9 34.87 -19.19 -3.56
C PHE A 9 33.50 -18.53 -3.39
N GLY A 10 33.44 -17.46 -2.60
CA GLY A 10 32.31 -16.52 -2.60
C GLY A 10 32.54 -15.45 -3.66
N VAL A 11 31.74 -15.47 -4.73
CA VAL A 11 31.65 -14.36 -5.68
C VAL A 11 30.70 -13.33 -5.08
N VAL A 12 31.25 -12.19 -4.64
CA VAL A 12 30.48 -11.02 -4.23
C VAL A 12 30.13 -10.24 -5.49
N TYR A 13 28.85 -10.22 -5.86
CA TYR A 13 28.34 -9.26 -6.84
C TYR A 13 28.10 -7.92 -6.14
N LEU A 14 28.97 -6.94 -6.40
CA LEU A 14 28.66 -5.53 -6.21
C LEU A 14 27.77 -5.06 -7.36
N SER A 15 26.49 -4.83 -7.10
CA SER A 15 25.67 -3.96 -7.94
C SER A 15 25.41 -2.66 -7.19
N ASP A 16 26.37 -1.75 -7.33
CA ASP A 16 26.32 -0.38 -6.83
C ASP A 16 25.56 0.47 -7.85
N LEU A 17 24.29 0.76 -7.55
CA LEU A 17 23.54 1.84 -8.19
C LEU A 17 22.91 2.66 -7.06
N GLY A 18 23.63 3.72 -6.69
CA GLY A 18 23.21 4.70 -5.70
C GLY A 18 21.85 5.27 -6.07
N SER A 19 20.87 5.06 -5.19
CA SER A 19 19.62 5.80 -5.20
C SER A 19 19.90 7.21 -4.68
N PHE A 20 20.05 8.16 -5.59
CA PHE A 20 20.04 9.58 -5.24
C PHE A 20 18.60 10.02 -5.01
N VAL A 21 18.19 10.09 -3.73
CA VAL A 21 16.96 10.80 -3.36
C VAL A 21 17.27 12.29 -3.39
N VAL A 22 16.78 12.98 -4.43
CA VAL A 22 16.71 14.44 -4.42
C VAL A 22 15.59 14.81 -3.45
N ALA A 23 15.95 15.23 -2.24
CA ALA A 23 15.02 15.86 -1.32
C ALA A 23 14.60 17.21 -1.91
N ILE A 24 13.49 17.23 -2.65
CA ILE A 24 12.84 18.49 -3.04
C ILE A 24 12.17 19.04 -1.77
N PRO A 25 12.50 20.26 -1.31
CA PRO A 25 11.75 20.89 -0.24
C PRO A 25 10.35 21.24 -0.76
N HIS A 26 9.41 20.32 -0.59
CA HIS A 26 8.00 20.62 -0.77
C HIS A 26 7.55 21.42 0.45
N ASN A 27 7.27 22.71 0.25
CA ASN A 27 6.42 23.48 1.14
C ASN A 27 5.02 22.84 1.11
N LEU A 28 4.82 21.78 1.90
CA LEU A 28 3.53 21.15 2.12
C LEU A 28 2.66 22.16 2.87
N THR A 29 1.85 22.91 2.11
CA THR A 29 0.77 23.70 2.69
C THR A 29 -0.22 22.70 3.28
N GLU A 30 -0.23 22.62 4.60
CA GLU A 30 -1.15 21.82 5.41
C GLU A 30 -2.59 22.14 4.99
N ARG A 31 -3.16 21.33 4.09
CA ARG A 31 -4.53 21.56 3.60
C ARG A 31 -5.53 20.92 4.55
N GLN A 32 -5.59 21.47 5.77
CA GLN A 32 -6.71 21.31 6.68
C GLN A 32 -7.92 22.05 6.08
N THR A 33 -8.61 21.42 5.13
CA THR A 33 -9.76 22.02 4.43
C THR A 33 -11.06 22.04 5.27
N SER A 34 -10.99 21.65 6.54
CA SER A 34 -12.13 21.63 7.45
C SER A 34 -11.84 22.45 8.70
N SER A 35 -12.88 23.06 9.28
CA SER A 35 -12.82 23.73 10.59
C SER A 35 -12.48 22.78 11.76
N CYS A 36 -12.37 21.47 11.51
CA CYS A 36 -12.03 20.48 12.50
C CYS A 36 -10.54 20.55 12.84
N CYS A 37 -10.24 20.79 14.11
CA CYS A 37 -8.87 20.75 14.62
C CYS A 37 -8.32 19.30 14.77
N GLY A 38 -9.19 18.30 14.59
CA GLY A 38 -8.92 16.86 14.72
C GLY A 38 -10.22 16.07 14.52
N TYR A 39 -10.12 14.74 14.50
CA TYR A 39 -11.23 13.86 14.14
C TYR A 39 -11.33 12.67 15.10
N ILE A 40 -12.53 12.42 15.62
CA ILE A 40 -12.88 11.23 16.39
C ILE A 40 -13.74 10.33 15.53
N VAL A 41 -13.25 9.14 15.21
CA VAL A 41 -13.97 8.13 14.43
C VAL A 41 -14.84 7.30 15.38
N THR A 42 -16.11 7.68 15.53
CA THR A 42 -16.96 7.21 16.63
C THR A 42 -17.33 5.73 16.49
N ASN A 43 -17.39 5.21 15.28
CA ASN A 43 -17.65 3.79 15.00
C ASN A 43 -16.37 2.94 14.93
N ARG A 44 -15.22 3.48 15.39
CA ARG A 44 -13.93 2.79 15.52
C ARG A 44 -13.32 3.06 16.88
N ASN A 45 -14.05 2.69 17.94
CA ASN A 45 -13.63 2.86 19.34
C ASN A 45 -13.26 4.31 19.70
N ASN A 46 -13.88 5.29 19.02
CA ASN A 46 -13.52 6.70 19.15
C ASN A 46 -12.03 6.96 18.86
N ALA A 47 -11.42 6.25 17.90
CA ALA A 47 -10.05 6.53 17.47
C ALA A 47 -9.89 8.00 17.08
N TYR A 48 -8.80 8.62 17.49
CA TYR A 48 -8.54 10.04 17.27
C TYR A 48 -7.36 10.22 16.33
N PHE A 49 -7.53 11.10 15.36
CA PHE A 49 -6.49 11.47 14.40
C PHE A 49 -6.48 12.98 14.20
N ARG A 50 -5.28 13.57 14.06
CA ARG A 50 -5.14 15.01 13.83
C ARG A 50 -5.47 15.40 12.39
N TYR A 51 -5.08 14.55 11.44
CA TYR A 51 -5.17 14.87 10.02
C TYR A 51 -6.26 14.06 9.32
N ARG A 52 -6.78 14.66 8.26
CA ARG A 52 -7.68 13.99 7.32
C ARG A 52 -7.32 14.39 5.91
N HIS A 53 -7.25 13.41 5.03
CA HIS A 53 -7.14 13.60 3.60
C HIS A 53 -8.30 12.92 2.90
N VAL A 54 -8.87 13.59 1.90
CA VAL A 54 -9.85 12.99 1.00
C VAL A 54 -9.51 13.40 -0.41
N ILE A 55 -9.43 12.40 -1.27
CA ILE A 55 -9.36 12.59 -2.71
C ILE A 55 -10.47 11.78 -3.37
N ASP A 56 -11.30 12.45 -4.15
CA ASP A 56 -12.26 11.83 -5.05
C ASP A 56 -11.69 11.94 -6.47
N PHE A 57 -11.08 10.87 -6.94
CA PHE A 57 -10.45 10.82 -8.26
C PHE A 57 -11.48 11.00 -9.38
N ALA A 58 -12.74 10.63 -9.17
CA ALA A 58 -13.80 10.80 -10.17
C ALA A 58 -14.19 12.27 -10.37
N SER A 59 -13.79 13.15 -9.44
CA SER A 59 -13.97 14.60 -9.53
C SER A 59 -12.81 15.34 -10.23
N LEU A 60 -11.70 14.65 -10.51
CA LEU A 60 -10.53 15.24 -11.15
C LEU A 60 -10.67 15.27 -12.68
N ASN A 61 -9.85 16.06 -13.36
CA ASN A 61 -9.84 16.13 -14.83
C ASN A 61 -8.64 15.41 -15.46
N SER A 62 -7.54 15.30 -14.72
CA SER A 62 -6.27 14.78 -15.26
C SER A 62 -5.38 14.17 -14.18
N VAL A 63 -4.40 13.37 -14.59
CA VAL A 63 -3.36 12.85 -13.70
C VAL A 63 -2.52 13.98 -13.10
N ALA A 64 -2.35 15.09 -13.80
CA ALA A 64 -1.70 16.28 -13.25
C ALA A 64 -2.47 16.83 -12.02
N ASP A 65 -3.79 16.66 -11.97
CA ASP A 65 -4.55 17.06 -10.78
C ASP A 65 -4.30 16.14 -9.59
N VAL A 66 -3.98 14.86 -9.81
CA VAL A 66 -3.54 13.92 -8.76
C VAL A 66 -2.26 14.43 -8.09
N GLN A 67 -1.27 14.84 -8.90
CA GLN A 67 -0.03 15.45 -8.40
C GLN A 67 -0.27 16.79 -7.69
N LYS A 68 -1.21 17.63 -8.19
CA LYS A 68 -1.60 18.87 -7.49
C LYS A 68 -2.24 18.61 -6.12
N GLN A 69 -2.81 17.42 -5.89
CA GLN A 69 -3.27 16.98 -4.56
C GLN A 69 -2.14 16.40 -3.70
N GLY A 70 -0.89 16.47 -4.15
CA GLY A 70 0.31 16.04 -3.42
C GLY A 70 0.71 14.57 -3.62
N TRP A 71 -0.09 13.78 -4.34
CA TRP A 71 0.25 12.38 -4.57
C TRP A 71 1.50 12.24 -5.43
N ILE A 72 2.38 11.34 -5.01
CA ILE A 72 3.59 10.97 -5.74
C ILE A 72 3.20 9.90 -6.75
N ILE A 73 3.69 10.03 -7.98
CA ILE A 73 3.49 9.05 -9.05
C ILE A 73 4.83 8.36 -9.29
N ALA A 74 4.85 7.04 -9.31
CA ALA A 74 6.04 6.28 -9.64
C ALA A 74 6.40 6.47 -11.13
N ASP A 75 7.66 6.84 -11.40
CA ASP A 75 8.21 7.05 -12.73
C ASP A 75 9.62 6.46 -12.83
N GLY A 76 9.73 5.28 -13.45
CA GLY A 76 11.01 4.60 -13.69
C GLY A 76 11.55 3.77 -12.52
N TRP A 77 10.94 3.87 -11.34
CA TRP A 77 11.30 3.09 -10.14
C TRP A 77 10.55 1.77 -10.08
N GLN A 78 11.13 0.79 -9.36
CA GLN A 78 10.46 -0.49 -9.13
C GLN A 78 9.20 -0.28 -8.29
N THR A 79 8.12 -0.92 -8.71
CA THR A 79 6.82 -0.95 -8.03
C THR A 79 6.47 -2.42 -7.79
N GLY A 80 6.02 -2.80 -6.60
CA GLY A 80 5.74 -4.21 -6.31
C GLY A 80 6.97 -5.14 -6.28
N GLY A 81 6.70 -6.44 -6.14
CA GLY A 81 7.72 -7.46 -5.91
C GLY A 81 8.49 -7.88 -7.16
N GLU A 82 9.78 -8.18 -7.01
CA GLU A 82 10.60 -8.82 -8.04
C GLU A 82 10.18 -10.29 -8.22
N ASN A 83 10.28 -10.80 -9.44
CA ASN A 83 10.14 -12.23 -9.69
C ASN A 83 11.36 -12.98 -9.16
N PRO A 84 11.22 -13.86 -8.15
CA PRO A 84 12.35 -14.51 -7.51
C PRO A 84 13.08 -15.51 -8.43
N TYR A 85 12.48 -15.90 -9.57
CA TYR A 85 13.04 -16.89 -10.49
C TYR A 85 13.69 -16.27 -11.72
N THR A 86 13.19 -15.13 -12.19
CA THR A 86 13.64 -14.49 -13.44
C THR A 86 14.27 -13.11 -13.23
N GLY A 87 14.12 -12.54 -12.03
CA GLY A 87 14.54 -11.17 -11.71
C GLY A 87 13.73 -10.09 -12.41
N GLN A 88 12.58 -10.45 -13.02
CA GLN A 88 11.69 -9.48 -13.66
C GLN A 88 11.09 -8.55 -12.62
N VAL A 89 11.13 -7.26 -12.90
CA VAL A 89 10.67 -6.22 -11.99
C VAL A 89 9.55 -5.40 -12.62
N PRO A 90 8.47 -5.11 -11.88
CA PRO A 90 7.49 -4.14 -12.32
C PRO A 90 8.04 -2.72 -12.08
N ILE A 91 7.81 -1.82 -13.04
CA ILE A 91 8.36 -0.47 -13.06
C ILE A 91 7.21 0.53 -13.23
N GLY A 92 7.13 1.52 -12.35
CA GLY A 92 6.13 2.58 -12.45
C GLY A 92 6.26 3.38 -13.74
N ASP A 93 5.16 3.53 -14.46
CA ASP A 93 5.08 4.35 -15.67
C ASP A 93 3.85 5.27 -15.56
N PRO A 94 4.02 6.61 -15.53
CA PRO A 94 2.92 7.55 -15.47
C PRO A 94 1.92 7.41 -16.64
N ALA A 95 2.33 6.85 -17.78
CA ALA A 95 1.46 6.59 -18.92
C ALA A 95 0.39 5.51 -18.62
N ASN A 96 0.60 4.72 -17.56
CA ASN A 96 -0.36 3.74 -17.08
C ASN A 96 -1.44 4.32 -16.15
N LEU A 97 -1.41 5.64 -15.90
CA LEU A 97 -2.42 6.35 -15.13
C LEU A 97 -3.31 7.20 -16.04
N LYS A 98 -4.62 7.19 -15.77
CA LYS A 98 -5.56 8.07 -16.45
C LYS A 98 -6.75 8.40 -15.56
N ILE A 99 -7.20 9.66 -15.56
CA ILE A 99 -8.51 9.98 -15.00
C ILE A 99 -9.60 9.65 -16.02
N VAL A 100 -10.53 8.80 -15.61
CA VAL A 100 -11.69 8.40 -16.40
C VAL A 100 -12.94 8.98 -15.71
N LYS A 101 -13.64 9.85 -16.41
CA LYS A 101 -14.82 10.56 -15.88
C LYS A 101 -15.86 9.58 -15.38
N GLY A 102 -16.29 9.73 -14.12
CA GLY A 102 -17.26 8.84 -13.46
C GLY A 102 -16.66 7.58 -12.83
N GLU A 103 -15.49 7.13 -13.29
CA GLU A 103 -14.81 5.93 -12.80
C GLU A 103 -13.66 6.24 -11.81
N GLY A 104 -13.01 7.41 -11.96
CA GLY A 104 -11.87 7.82 -11.13
C GLY A 104 -10.52 7.55 -11.79
N LEU A 105 -9.52 7.21 -10.99
CA LEU A 105 -8.17 6.93 -11.45
C LEU A 105 -8.10 5.50 -11.99
N ALA A 106 -7.98 5.38 -13.31
CA ALA A 106 -7.61 4.14 -13.97
C ALA A 106 -6.11 3.88 -13.78
N MET A 107 -5.78 2.72 -13.23
CA MET A 107 -4.43 2.23 -13.02
C MET A 107 -4.27 0.98 -13.87
N LYS A 108 -3.46 1.06 -14.93
CA LYS A 108 -3.37 0.05 -15.98
C LYS A 108 -2.09 -0.79 -15.86
N VAL A 109 -2.22 -2.09 -16.09
CA VAL A 109 -1.11 -2.95 -16.49
C VAL A 109 -1.35 -3.36 -17.94
N PRO A 110 -0.56 -2.87 -18.91
CA PRO A 110 -0.77 -3.21 -20.30
C PRO A 110 -0.44 -4.67 -20.57
N ARG A 111 -0.93 -5.19 -21.70
CA ARG A 111 -0.40 -6.43 -22.28
C ARG A 111 1.08 -6.23 -22.59
N GLN A 112 1.94 -7.10 -22.07
CA GLN A 112 3.38 -6.99 -22.21
C GLN A 112 4.02 -8.33 -22.60
N ASP A 113 5.23 -8.26 -23.15
CA ASP A 113 6.02 -9.46 -23.39
C ASP A 113 6.42 -10.08 -22.04
N LYS A 114 6.04 -11.33 -21.83
CA LYS A 114 6.38 -12.09 -20.62
C LYS A 114 7.88 -12.31 -20.42
N ASN A 115 8.71 -12.08 -21.44
CA ASN A 115 10.16 -12.20 -21.34
C ASN A 115 10.85 -10.84 -21.11
N ALA A 116 10.11 -9.73 -21.04
CA ALA A 116 10.70 -8.42 -20.78
C ALA A 116 11.22 -8.36 -19.34
N GLN A 117 12.46 -7.89 -19.14
CA GLN A 117 13.06 -7.77 -17.81
C GLN A 117 12.35 -6.72 -16.94
N ARG A 118 11.79 -5.69 -17.59
CA ARG A 118 11.08 -4.58 -16.94
C ARG A 118 9.66 -4.55 -17.49
N LEU A 119 8.68 -4.74 -16.61
CA LEU A 119 7.26 -4.71 -16.92
C LEU A 119 6.67 -3.40 -16.43
N THR A 120 6.04 -2.59 -17.26
CA THR A 120 5.43 -1.34 -16.80
C THR A 120 4.19 -1.61 -15.94
N ALA A 121 4.03 -0.78 -14.93
CA ALA A 121 3.00 -0.86 -13.90
C ALA A 121 2.48 0.55 -13.57
N ALA A 122 1.49 0.63 -12.68
CA ALA A 122 0.96 1.88 -12.16
C ALA A 122 1.10 1.91 -10.64
N GLU A 123 1.66 2.98 -10.08
CA GLU A 123 1.74 3.17 -8.63
C GLU A 123 1.62 4.65 -8.28
N ILE A 124 0.86 4.92 -7.22
CA ILE A 124 0.81 6.22 -6.57
C ILE A 124 1.04 6.06 -5.08
N GLN A 125 1.72 7.04 -4.50
CA GLN A 125 2.03 7.08 -3.08
C GLN A 125 1.42 8.34 -2.45
N PHE A 126 0.85 8.14 -1.27
CA PHE A 126 0.26 9.18 -0.45
C PHE A 126 1.34 10.21 -0.01
N PRO A 127 1.06 11.53 -0.10
CA PRO A 127 2.06 12.58 0.13
C PRO A 127 2.77 12.50 1.48
N ASP A 128 2.04 12.12 2.52
CA ASP A 128 2.54 12.17 3.88
C ASP A 128 3.00 10.80 4.36
N ALA A 129 4.16 10.76 5.02
CA ALA A 129 4.50 9.65 5.90
C ALA A 129 3.59 9.70 7.14
N THR A 130 3.09 8.55 7.56
CA THR A 130 2.10 8.42 8.63
C THR A 130 2.60 7.53 9.76
N LEU A 131 2.13 7.79 10.98
CA LEU A 131 2.41 6.98 12.16
C LEU A 131 1.09 6.47 12.74
N GLY A 132 0.37 5.68 11.95
CA GLY A 132 -1.00 5.27 12.24
C GLY A 132 -2.06 6.01 11.43
N GLY A 133 -3.17 5.32 11.20
CA GLY A 133 -4.31 5.87 10.49
C GLY A 133 -5.39 4.84 10.18
N ILE A 134 -6.56 5.35 9.83
CA ILE A 134 -7.60 4.63 9.11
C ILE A 134 -7.53 5.08 7.66
N PHE A 135 -7.14 4.17 6.79
CA PHE A 135 -7.01 4.39 5.36
C PHE A 135 -8.08 3.57 4.65
N THR A 136 -8.88 4.22 3.80
CA THR A 136 -9.92 3.56 3.01
C THR A 136 -9.73 3.88 1.54
N MET A 137 -9.72 2.84 0.72
CA MET A 137 -9.76 2.91 -0.72
C MET A 137 -11.13 2.43 -1.22
N THR A 138 -11.78 3.21 -2.07
CA THR A 138 -12.94 2.76 -2.86
C THR A 138 -12.47 2.43 -4.27
N ALA A 139 -12.53 1.15 -4.65
CA ALA A 139 -12.02 0.68 -5.92
C ALA A 139 -12.92 -0.39 -6.56
N LYS A 140 -12.87 -0.44 -7.90
CA LYS A 140 -13.37 -1.54 -8.72
C LYS A 140 -12.15 -2.25 -9.30
N LEU A 141 -12.02 -3.53 -8.96
CA LEU A 141 -10.88 -4.35 -9.32
C LEU A 141 -10.94 -4.78 -10.79
N ASN A 142 -9.91 -5.49 -11.24
CA ASN A 142 -9.86 -6.04 -12.59
C ASN A 142 -9.99 -7.57 -12.53
N SER A 143 -10.65 -8.15 -13.54
CA SER A 143 -10.81 -9.61 -13.67
C SER A 143 -9.88 -10.23 -14.72
N VAL A 144 -8.90 -9.49 -15.24
CA VAL A 144 -7.97 -9.98 -16.27
C VAL A 144 -6.82 -10.68 -15.55
N PRO A 145 -6.67 -12.01 -15.68
CA PRO A 145 -5.59 -12.73 -14.98
C PRO A 145 -4.22 -12.19 -15.36
N GLY A 146 -3.31 -12.19 -14.39
CA GLY A 146 -1.92 -11.81 -14.60
C GLY A 146 -1.47 -10.53 -13.91
N THR A 147 -2.13 -10.11 -12.83
CA THR A 147 -1.79 -8.88 -12.10
C THR A 147 -1.98 -9.02 -10.59
N CYS A 148 -1.27 -8.21 -9.81
CA CYS A 148 -1.56 -7.90 -8.42
C CYS A 148 -2.07 -6.45 -8.29
N MET A 149 -3.14 -6.26 -7.53
CA MET A 149 -3.68 -4.94 -7.16
C MET A 149 -3.44 -4.72 -5.66
N GLY A 150 -2.58 -3.76 -5.32
CA GLY A 150 -2.15 -3.49 -3.96
C GLY A 150 -2.73 -2.21 -3.38
N PHE A 151 -3.11 -2.27 -2.11
CA PHE A 151 -3.41 -1.14 -1.23
C PHE A 151 -2.73 -1.41 0.11
N PHE A 152 -1.65 -0.70 0.39
CA PHE A 152 -0.77 -1.06 1.49
C PHE A 152 -0.12 0.15 2.13
N THR A 153 0.45 -0.04 3.32
CA THR A 153 1.40 0.92 3.90
C THR A 153 2.80 0.36 3.78
N SER A 154 3.81 1.16 3.44
CA SER A 154 5.22 0.72 3.38
C SER A 154 6.14 1.74 4.03
N HIS A 155 7.28 1.27 4.56
CA HIS A 155 8.20 2.07 5.35
C HIS A 155 8.67 3.34 4.60
N ALA A 156 8.61 4.50 5.26
CA ALA A 156 8.83 5.78 4.59
C ALA A 156 10.31 6.08 4.25
N ASP A 157 11.25 5.58 5.06
CA ASP A 157 12.68 5.67 4.83
C ASP A 157 13.27 4.33 4.37
N ALA A 158 13.11 4.01 3.08
CA ALA A 158 13.57 2.75 2.51
C ALA A 158 15.09 2.51 2.69
N GLY A 159 15.89 3.59 2.76
CA GLY A 159 17.34 3.50 2.98
C GLY A 159 17.67 3.05 4.40
N LEU A 160 17.02 3.68 5.39
CA LEU A 160 17.16 3.30 6.79
C LEU A 160 16.64 1.88 7.03
N ALA A 161 15.45 1.57 6.50
CA ALA A 161 14.84 0.25 6.58
C ALA A 161 15.80 -0.85 6.13
N LYS A 162 16.37 -0.70 4.93
CA LYS A 162 17.35 -1.64 4.38
C LYS A 162 18.61 -1.76 5.24
N SER A 163 19.13 -0.64 5.76
CA SER A 163 20.36 -0.66 6.57
C SER A 163 20.19 -1.32 7.93
N LEU A 164 18.97 -1.31 8.48
CA LEU A 164 18.65 -1.85 9.80
C LEU A 164 17.89 -3.19 9.76
N GLY A 165 17.54 -3.68 8.56
CA GLY A 165 16.72 -4.88 8.37
C GLY A 165 15.25 -4.67 8.78
N TRP A 166 14.79 -3.43 8.88
CA TRP A 166 13.40 -3.11 9.23
C TRP A 166 12.50 -3.20 8.00
N HIS A 167 11.25 -3.59 8.23
CA HIS A 167 10.26 -3.74 7.16
C HIS A 167 8.86 -3.47 7.72
N ASP A 168 8.49 -2.19 7.74
CA ASP A 168 7.15 -1.77 8.16
C ASP A 168 6.20 -1.80 6.97
N GLU A 169 5.44 -2.88 6.81
CA GLU A 169 4.49 -3.03 5.70
C GLU A 169 3.21 -3.77 6.11
N GLN A 170 2.07 -3.32 5.59
CA GLN A 170 0.74 -3.83 5.87
C GLN A 170 -0.08 -3.82 4.59
N ASP A 171 -0.55 -5.00 4.17
CA ASP A 171 -0.97 -5.22 2.79
C ASP A 171 -2.43 -5.64 2.69
N ILE A 172 -3.10 -5.07 1.70
CA ILE A 172 -4.25 -5.67 1.05
C ILE A 172 -3.84 -5.89 -0.40
N GLU A 173 -3.70 -7.15 -0.81
CA GLU A 173 -3.35 -7.54 -2.17
C GLU A 173 -4.43 -8.44 -2.77
N MET A 174 -4.78 -8.17 -4.02
CA MET A 174 -5.73 -8.99 -4.78
C MET A 174 -5.09 -9.45 -6.09
N LEU A 175 -4.88 -10.76 -6.19
CA LEU A 175 -4.36 -11.40 -7.38
C LEU A 175 -5.51 -11.62 -8.39
N SER A 176 -5.40 -11.05 -9.58
CA SER A 176 -6.48 -11.14 -10.57
C SER A 176 -6.68 -12.58 -11.09
N ALA A 177 -5.67 -13.44 -10.95
CA ALA A 177 -5.74 -14.84 -11.38
C ALA A 177 -6.50 -15.76 -10.40
N SER A 178 -6.53 -15.43 -9.11
CA SER A 178 -7.32 -16.15 -8.10
C SER A 178 -8.47 -15.33 -7.50
N LEU A 179 -8.76 -14.14 -8.03
CA LEU A 179 -9.66 -13.15 -7.41
C LEU A 179 -10.97 -13.72 -6.81
N LEU A 180 -11.64 -14.62 -7.54
CA LEU A 180 -12.92 -15.22 -7.14
C LEU A 180 -12.84 -16.72 -6.85
N LYS A 181 -11.74 -17.38 -7.22
CA LYS A 181 -11.59 -18.84 -7.16
C LYS A 181 -10.14 -19.20 -6.95
N ASP A 182 -9.92 -20.23 -6.14
CA ASP A 182 -8.59 -20.77 -5.92
C ASP A 182 -7.95 -21.16 -7.26
N GLN A 183 -6.70 -20.75 -7.44
CA GLN A 183 -5.84 -21.24 -8.49
C GLN A 183 -5.02 -22.39 -7.91
N PHE A 184 -5.03 -23.55 -8.56
CA PHE A 184 -4.28 -24.74 -8.10
C PHE A 184 -2.98 -24.98 -8.88
N LYS A 185 -2.81 -24.34 -10.04
CA LYS A 185 -1.66 -24.56 -10.93
C LYS A 185 -1.18 -23.24 -11.55
N PRO A 186 0.15 -23.08 -11.75
CA PRO A 186 1.21 -24.01 -11.36
C PRO A 186 1.49 -24.03 -9.85
N TYR A 187 1.02 -23.02 -9.12
CA TYR A 187 1.08 -22.93 -7.66
C TYR A 187 -0.32 -22.67 -7.09
N TYR A 188 -0.51 -23.08 -5.84
CA TYR A 188 -1.74 -22.81 -5.12
C TYR A 188 -1.78 -21.33 -4.71
N GLN A 189 -2.85 -20.64 -5.11
CA GLN A 189 -3.20 -19.30 -4.67
C GLN A 189 -4.68 -19.29 -4.29
N PRO A 190 -5.04 -19.05 -3.02
CA PRO A 190 -6.43 -19.07 -2.60
C PRO A 190 -7.18 -17.84 -3.15
N ALA A 191 -8.50 -17.94 -3.12
CA ALA A 191 -9.36 -16.87 -3.58
C ALA A 191 -9.45 -15.70 -2.60
N GLY A 192 -9.58 -14.50 -3.17
CA GLY A 192 -10.04 -13.33 -2.44
C GLY A 192 -8.96 -12.30 -2.11
N ILE A 193 -8.99 -11.84 -0.86
CA ILE A 193 -8.16 -10.76 -0.33
C ILE A 193 -7.00 -11.37 0.43
N GLN A 194 -5.78 -11.10 -0.03
CA GLN A 194 -4.56 -11.44 0.68
C GLN A 194 -4.20 -10.31 1.63
N MET A 195 -3.88 -10.66 2.88
CA MET A 195 -3.55 -9.69 3.92
C MET A 195 -2.26 -10.09 4.61
N THR A 196 -1.31 -9.16 4.66
CA THR A 196 0.00 -9.41 5.24
C THR A 196 0.39 -8.27 6.18
N ASN A 197 1.10 -8.60 7.24
CA ASN A 197 1.78 -7.65 8.10
C ASN A 197 3.24 -8.10 8.21
N TYR A 198 4.18 -7.29 7.74
CA TYR A 198 5.61 -7.57 7.85
C TYR A 198 6.12 -7.30 9.25
N ASN A 199 7.03 -8.15 9.73
CA ASN A 199 7.71 -7.91 11.00
C ASN A 199 8.57 -6.64 10.88
N PRO A 200 8.24 -5.58 11.64
CA PRO A 200 8.91 -4.29 11.51
C PRO A 200 10.39 -4.34 11.92
N LEU A 201 10.83 -5.40 12.59
CA LEU A 201 12.22 -5.59 13.02
C LEU A 201 12.98 -6.65 12.20
N ASP A 202 12.30 -7.37 11.31
CA ASP A 202 12.89 -8.41 10.48
C ASP A 202 12.02 -8.62 9.23
N GLY A 203 12.41 -7.99 8.12
CA GLY A 203 11.69 -8.09 6.85
C GLY A 203 11.61 -9.47 6.21
N THR A 204 12.29 -10.47 6.77
CA THR A 204 12.17 -11.86 6.29
C THR A 204 10.96 -12.59 6.86
N MET A 205 10.29 -12.00 7.86
CA MET A 205 9.11 -12.57 8.50
C MET A 205 7.85 -11.78 8.15
N SER A 206 6.99 -12.36 7.33
CA SER A 206 5.66 -11.83 7.04
C SER A 206 4.60 -12.92 7.25
N PRO A 207 4.02 -13.06 8.46
CA PRO A 207 2.89 -13.94 8.65
C PRO A 207 1.75 -13.40 7.80
N GLN A 208 1.48 -14.12 6.71
CA GLN A 208 0.26 -13.95 5.95
C GLN A 208 -0.90 -14.28 6.89
N GLY A 209 -1.94 -13.43 6.87
CA GLY A 209 -3.26 -13.87 7.31
C GLY A 209 -3.66 -15.04 6.44
N SER A 210 -4.61 -15.86 6.92
CA SER A 210 -5.25 -16.75 5.95
C SER A 210 -6.03 -15.86 4.98
N ASP A 211 -5.81 -16.02 3.69
CA ASP A 211 -6.51 -15.25 2.67
C ASP A 211 -8.03 -15.35 2.89
N GLN A 212 -8.74 -14.25 2.64
CA GLN A 212 -10.17 -14.18 2.88
C GLN A 212 -10.93 -14.03 1.57
N ALA A 213 -11.69 -15.07 1.22
CA ALA A 213 -12.60 -15.04 0.10
C ALA A 213 -13.62 -13.88 0.24
N PHE A 214 -13.99 -13.29 -0.90
CA PHE A 214 -15.09 -12.33 -0.95
C PHE A 214 -16.41 -12.99 -0.51
N PRO A 215 -17.36 -12.22 0.07
CA PRO A 215 -18.68 -12.74 0.39
C PRO A 215 -19.35 -13.38 -0.83
N ALA A 216 -20.16 -14.41 -0.60
CA ALA A 216 -20.83 -15.14 -1.67
C ALA A 216 -21.65 -14.20 -2.57
N GLY A 217 -21.42 -14.28 -3.90
CA GLY A 217 -22.11 -13.45 -4.89
C GLY A 217 -21.50 -12.06 -5.10
N VAL A 218 -20.48 -11.68 -4.34
CA VAL A 218 -19.74 -10.43 -4.56
C VAL A 218 -18.63 -10.66 -5.58
N ASP A 219 -18.66 -9.87 -6.66
CA ASP A 219 -17.59 -9.80 -7.65
C ASP A 219 -17.00 -8.37 -7.67
N PRO A 220 -15.81 -8.17 -7.07
CA PRO A 220 -15.23 -6.84 -6.92
C PRO A 220 -14.71 -6.25 -8.24
N SER A 221 -14.76 -7.01 -9.33
CA SER A 221 -14.46 -6.50 -10.67
C SER A 221 -15.66 -5.86 -11.36
N ARG A 222 -16.87 -6.05 -10.81
CA ARG A 222 -18.13 -5.56 -11.38
C ARG A 222 -18.55 -4.23 -10.80
N ASP A 223 -18.28 -4.02 -9.51
CA ASP A 223 -18.72 -2.85 -8.76
C ASP A 223 -17.62 -2.26 -7.89
N TYR A 224 -17.87 -1.06 -7.37
CA TYR A 224 -16.97 -0.40 -6.43
C TYR A 224 -17.21 -0.92 -5.01
N HIS A 225 -16.14 -1.37 -4.38
CA HIS A 225 -16.12 -1.79 -2.99
C HIS A 225 -15.12 -0.97 -2.19
N THR A 226 -15.23 -1.03 -0.87
CA THR A 226 -14.33 -0.34 0.05
C THR A 226 -13.39 -1.32 0.75
N TYR A 227 -12.11 -0.98 0.73
CA TYR A 227 -11.02 -1.72 1.36
C TYR A 227 -10.39 -0.80 2.39
N ALA A 228 -10.14 -1.27 3.60
CA ALA A 228 -9.54 -0.43 4.63
C ALA A 228 -8.45 -1.13 5.44
N ILE A 229 -7.40 -0.37 5.71
CA ILE A 229 -6.34 -0.69 6.67
C ILE A 229 -6.53 0.28 7.84
N GLU A 230 -6.71 -0.27 9.02
CA GLU A 230 -6.90 0.47 10.26
C GLU A 230 -5.71 0.19 11.18
N TRP A 231 -4.69 1.01 11.05
CA TRP A 231 -3.45 0.92 11.81
C TRP A 231 -3.54 1.85 13.02
N TYR A 232 -3.69 1.25 14.21
CA TYR A 232 -3.74 1.96 15.48
C TYR A 232 -2.34 1.93 16.10
N PRO A 233 -1.62 3.06 16.19
CA PRO A 233 -0.28 3.10 16.75
C PRO A 233 -0.32 2.82 18.25
N ALA A 234 0.72 2.16 18.78
CA ALA A 234 0.79 1.70 20.17
C ALA A 234 0.61 2.80 21.26
N THR A 235 0.67 4.08 20.88
CA THR A 235 0.42 5.22 21.76
C THR A 235 -1.07 5.46 22.04
N SER A 236 -1.99 4.79 21.32
CA SER A 236 -3.43 4.78 21.65
C SER A 236 -3.77 3.60 22.57
N ASP A 237 -3.49 3.78 23.87
CA ASP A 237 -3.91 2.99 25.04
C ASP A 237 -3.58 1.48 25.12
N SER A 238 -2.65 1.17 26.04
CA SER A 238 -2.44 -0.02 26.91
C SER A 238 -2.57 -1.45 26.40
N ASN A 239 -2.87 -1.71 25.13
CA ASN A 239 -2.97 -3.08 24.61
C ASN A 239 -2.15 -3.28 23.31
N PRO A 240 -0.93 -3.86 23.38
CA PRO A 240 -0.11 -4.16 22.20
C PRO A 240 -0.70 -5.26 21.27
N SER A 241 -1.91 -5.77 21.57
CA SER A 241 -2.60 -6.82 20.80
C SER A 241 -3.67 -6.31 19.81
N LYS A 242 -3.84 -5.00 19.63
CA LYS A 242 -4.74 -4.43 18.61
C LYS A 242 -4.04 -3.37 17.78
N ASN A 243 -3.19 -3.82 16.86
CA ASN A 243 -2.32 -2.89 16.15
C ASN A 243 -2.80 -2.60 14.70
N THR A 244 -3.28 -3.60 13.94
CA THR A 244 -3.86 -3.39 12.60
C THR A 244 -5.13 -4.22 12.42
N GLU A 245 -6.21 -3.59 11.92
CA GLU A 245 -7.42 -4.27 11.46
C GLU A 245 -7.62 -4.03 9.97
N PHE A 246 -8.19 -5.02 9.27
CA PHE A 246 -8.50 -4.94 7.84
C PHE A 246 -9.99 -5.08 7.61
N ARG A 247 -10.55 -4.32 6.67
CA ARG A 247 -11.99 -4.35 6.38
C ARG A 247 -12.29 -4.37 4.89
N PHE A 248 -13.38 -5.05 4.56
CA PHE A 248 -14.04 -5.03 3.26
C PHE A 248 -15.50 -4.60 3.45
N ASP A 249 -15.94 -3.53 2.79
CA ASP A 249 -17.29 -2.97 2.94
C ASP A 249 -17.70 -2.75 4.40
N GLY A 250 -16.77 -2.19 5.19
CA GLY A 250 -16.92 -1.93 6.62
C GLY A 250 -16.86 -3.18 7.51
N THR A 251 -16.90 -4.37 6.94
CA THR A 251 -16.85 -5.65 7.66
C THR A 251 -15.42 -6.02 8.01
N LEU A 252 -15.17 -6.39 9.27
CA LEU A 252 -13.86 -6.85 9.73
C LEU A 252 -13.47 -8.17 9.07
N LEU A 253 -12.28 -8.24 8.50
CA LEU A 253 -11.70 -9.45 7.94
C LEU A 253 -11.07 -10.27 9.09
N SER A 254 -11.76 -11.34 9.49
CA SER A 254 -11.40 -12.13 10.66
C SER A 254 -10.05 -12.82 10.51
N ASN A 255 -9.72 -13.23 9.29
CA ASN A 255 -8.53 -14.02 8.98
C ASN A 255 -7.24 -13.18 8.87
N ALA A 256 -7.35 -11.87 8.95
CA ALA A 256 -6.22 -10.96 8.89
C ALA A 256 -5.16 -11.25 9.97
N PRO A 257 -3.86 -11.02 9.69
CA PRO A 257 -2.80 -11.19 10.68
C PRO A 257 -3.09 -10.40 11.96
N LYS A 258 -2.77 -11.00 13.12
CA LYS A 258 -2.96 -10.38 14.44
C LYS A 258 -1.65 -9.88 15.07
N VAL A 259 -0.54 -10.01 14.35
CA VAL A 259 0.80 -9.66 14.80
C VAL A 259 1.45 -8.68 13.82
N PHE A 260 2.54 -8.06 14.26
CA PHE A 260 3.47 -7.26 13.45
C PHE A 260 2.93 -6.01 12.74
N SER A 261 2.26 -5.11 13.45
CA SER A 261 2.00 -3.80 12.85
C SER A 261 3.24 -2.92 12.77
N SER A 262 3.20 -1.98 11.83
CA SER A 262 4.22 -0.96 11.67
C SER A 262 4.46 -0.20 12.97
N ARG A 263 5.73 0.02 13.25
CA ARG A 263 6.29 0.79 14.37
C ARG A 263 6.89 2.09 13.89
N GLN A 264 7.36 2.13 12.65
CA GLN A 264 7.96 3.32 12.05
C GLN A 264 6.97 4.01 11.14
N SER A 265 7.35 5.18 10.65
CA SER A 265 6.52 5.92 9.72
C SER A 265 6.40 5.19 8.38
N SER A 266 5.18 5.08 7.86
CA SER A 266 4.89 4.44 6.58
C SER A 266 4.11 5.37 5.65
N HIS A 267 4.37 5.28 4.35
CA HIS A 267 3.51 5.85 3.32
C HIS A 267 2.38 4.88 2.97
N LEU A 268 1.19 5.41 2.70
CA LEU A 268 0.15 4.65 2.02
C LEU A 268 0.47 4.59 0.53
N VAL A 269 0.37 3.42 -0.08
CA VAL A 269 0.69 3.14 -1.49
C VAL A 269 -0.46 2.38 -2.14
N LEU A 270 -0.77 2.75 -3.37
CA LEU A 270 -1.71 2.04 -4.23
C LEU A 270 -0.95 1.66 -5.50
N ASN A 271 -1.04 0.39 -5.91
CA ASN A 271 -0.41 -0.04 -7.16
C ASN A 271 -1.21 -1.11 -7.90
N HIS A 272 -0.87 -1.26 -9.17
CA HIS A 272 -1.37 -2.31 -10.04
C HIS A 272 -0.22 -2.75 -10.94
N TRP A 273 0.21 -4.00 -10.81
CA TRP A 273 1.47 -4.48 -11.36
C TRP A 273 1.44 -5.96 -11.72
N SER A 274 2.50 -6.39 -12.41
CA SER A 274 2.81 -7.80 -12.65
C SER A 274 4.32 -7.99 -12.65
N ASN A 275 4.80 -9.05 -11.99
CA ASN A 275 6.19 -9.50 -12.07
C ASN A 275 6.35 -10.78 -12.89
N ALA A 276 5.28 -11.29 -13.49
CA ALA A 276 5.28 -12.56 -14.21
C ALA A 276 5.60 -13.81 -13.39
N ASP A 277 5.58 -13.70 -12.06
CA ASP A 277 5.72 -14.85 -11.19
C ASP A 277 4.43 -15.68 -11.25
N ALA A 278 4.54 -16.91 -11.76
CA ALA A 278 3.43 -17.84 -11.85
C ALA A 278 2.88 -18.24 -10.47
N GLY A 279 3.69 -18.05 -9.42
CA GLY A 279 3.35 -18.24 -8.03
C GLY A 279 2.73 -17.02 -7.35
N PHE A 280 2.59 -15.87 -8.02
CA PHE A 280 2.02 -14.67 -7.41
C PHE A 280 1.13 -13.91 -8.39
N SER A 281 1.67 -12.95 -9.16
CA SER A 281 0.87 -12.17 -10.11
C SER A 281 0.30 -13.00 -11.27
N ALA A 282 0.91 -14.15 -11.58
CA ALA A 282 0.55 -15.07 -12.67
C ALA A 282 0.51 -14.41 -14.07
N GLY A 283 1.28 -13.33 -14.24
CA GLY A 283 1.25 -12.46 -15.41
C GLY A 283 2.47 -12.54 -16.33
N PRO A 284 2.72 -11.51 -17.16
CA PRO A 284 1.89 -10.32 -17.38
C PRO A 284 0.53 -10.67 -18.00
N PRO A 285 -0.46 -9.77 -17.95
CA PRO A 285 -1.79 -10.07 -18.45
C PRO A 285 -1.79 -10.20 -19.99
N ALA A 286 -2.65 -11.09 -20.51
CA ALA A 286 -2.75 -11.35 -21.95
C ALA A 286 -3.39 -10.19 -22.76
N GLN A 287 -4.02 -9.26 -22.06
CA GLN A 287 -4.64 -8.04 -22.56
C GLN A 287 -4.50 -6.94 -21.50
N ASP A 288 -4.77 -5.68 -21.85
CA ASP A 288 -4.72 -4.58 -20.87
C ASP A 288 -5.66 -4.88 -19.68
N ALA A 289 -5.10 -4.85 -18.48
CA ALA A 289 -5.79 -5.00 -17.22
C ALA A 289 -5.89 -3.62 -16.56
N THR A 290 -7.05 -3.23 -16.04
CA THR A 290 -7.21 -1.91 -15.40
C THR A 290 -8.05 -2.04 -14.14
N MET A 291 -7.50 -1.58 -13.01
CA MET A 291 -8.30 -1.30 -11.82
C MET A 291 -8.66 0.18 -11.79
N TYR A 292 -9.79 0.51 -11.17
CA TYR A 292 -10.27 1.88 -11.03
C TYR A 292 -10.37 2.26 -9.57
N VAL A 293 -9.65 3.30 -9.16
CA VAL A 293 -9.72 3.85 -7.81
C VAL A 293 -10.57 5.11 -7.85
N LYS A 294 -11.74 5.06 -7.21
CA LYS A 294 -12.68 6.18 -7.18
C LYS A 294 -12.30 7.20 -6.11
N LYS A 295 -11.95 6.72 -4.93
CA LYS A 295 -11.77 7.58 -3.75
C LYS A 295 -10.77 7.00 -2.78
N VAL A 296 -10.00 7.87 -2.15
CA VAL A 296 -9.23 7.54 -0.93
C VAL A 296 -9.62 8.50 0.19
N VAL A 297 -9.84 7.96 1.37
CA VAL A 297 -10.07 8.69 2.61
C VAL A 297 -9.04 8.22 3.63
N ALA A 298 -8.30 9.14 4.23
CA ALA A 298 -7.35 8.87 5.29
C ALA A 298 -7.66 9.73 6.50
N TYR A 299 -7.71 9.13 7.68
CA TYR A 299 -7.60 9.79 8.97
C TYR A 299 -6.31 9.31 9.60
N TYR A 300 -5.36 10.19 9.88
CA TYR A 300 -3.99 9.76 10.18
C TYR A 300 -3.26 10.74 11.08
N ASP A 301 -2.12 10.27 11.60
CA ASP A 301 -1.15 11.08 12.32
C ASP A 301 0.18 11.13 11.57
N LYS A 302 0.89 12.26 11.68
CA LYS A 302 2.24 12.44 11.14
C LYS A 302 3.30 12.18 12.23
N PRO A 303 4.50 11.69 11.87
CA PRO A 303 5.60 11.49 12.82
C PRO A 303 6.06 12.83 13.42
N ALA A 304 6.35 12.85 14.72
CA ALA A 304 6.72 14.08 15.45
C ALA A 304 7.98 14.79 14.91
N LYS A 305 8.91 14.07 14.27
CA LYS A 305 10.12 14.66 13.67
C LYS A 305 9.91 15.34 12.32
N MET A 306 8.73 15.22 11.70
CA MET A 306 8.34 16.03 10.53
C MET A 306 7.63 17.34 10.93
N ALA A 307 7.55 17.63 12.23
CA ALA A 307 7.11 18.92 12.79
C ALA A 307 8.30 19.86 13.10
N THR A 308 9.50 19.60 12.57
CA THR A 308 10.70 20.40 12.83
C THR A 308 10.80 21.59 11.88
N ASN A 309 9.93 22.58 12.08
CA ASN A 309 10.24 24.02 11.92
C ASN A 309 9.12 24.95 12.42
N SER A 310 8.38 24.51 13.42
CA SER A 310 7.54 25.38 14.25
C SER A 310 7.62 24.83 15.67
N GLY A 311 8.35 25.52 16.54
CA GLY A 311 8.44 25.14 17.93
C GLY A 311 7.06 24.90 18.57
N VAL A 312 7.05 24.03 19.58
CA VAL A 312 5.91 23.77 20.47
C VAL A 312 4.81 22.91 19.81
N LEU A 313 4.52 21.79 20.48
CA LEU A 313 3.18 21.18 20.49
C LEU A 313 2.15 22.27 20.79
N LYS A 314 1.60 22.93 19.78
CA LYS A 314 0.36 23.68 19.97
C LYS A 314 -0.79 22.67 19.88
N ASP A 315 -0.95 21.93 20.98
CA ASP A 315 -2.18 21.27 21.38
C ASP A 315 -3.29 22.33 21.54
N ALA A 316 -3.86 22.78 20.42
CA ALA A 316 -5.10 23.56 20.46
C ALA A 316 -6.34 22.67 20.28
N CYS A 317 -6.17 21.45 19.75
CA CYS A 317 -7.28 20.52 19.61
C CYS A 317 -7.38 19.58 20.80
N SER A 318 -8.26 19.94 21.75
CA SER A 318 -8.74 18.95 22.70
C SER A 318 -9.68 17.96 21.98
N ARG A 319 -9.78 16.73 22.48
CA ARG A 319 -10.78 15.76 22.00
C ARG A 319 -12.21 16.30 22.07
N ALA A 320 -12.49 17.26 22.96
CA ALA A 320 -13.80 17.92 23.05
C ALA A 320 -14.09 18.84 21.86
N ASN A 321 -13.05 19.38 21.22
CA ASN A 321 -13.16 20.30 20.08
C ASN A 321 -13.00 19.57 18.73
N ALA A 322 -12.69 18.27 18.75
CA ALA A 322 -12.52 17.44 17.56
C ALA A 322 -13.88 17.12 16.92
N CYS A 323 -13.90 17.04 15.59
CA CYS A 323 -15.09 16.63 14.85
C CYS A 323 -15.35 15.14 15.04
N LYS A 324 -16.61 14.78 15.29
CA LYS A 324 -17.06 13.38 15.32
C LYS A 324 -17.43 12.94 13.91
N VAL A 325 -16.85 11.84 13.45
CA VAL A 325 -17.07 11.27 12.12
C VAL A 325 -17.33 9.78 12.22
N THR A 326 -17.92 9.22 11.17
CA THR A 326 -18.04 7.78 10.95
C THR A 326 -17.38 7.40 9.64
N VAL A 327 -16.78 6.22 9.62
CA VAL A 327 -16.14 5.63 8.42
C VAL A 327 -16.68 4.25 8.12
#